data_AF-A0A094JEH8-F1
#
_entry.id   AF-A0A094JEH8-F1
#
_cell.length_a   1.000
_cell.length_b   1.000
_cell.length_c   1.000
_cell.angle_alpha   90.00
_cell.angle_beta   90.00
_cell.angle_gamma   90.00
#
_symmetry.space_group_name_H-M   'P 1'
#
loop_
_entity.id
_entity.type
_entity.pdbx_description
1 polymer ?
#
loop_
_entity_poly.entity_id
_entity_poly.type
_entity_poly.pdbx_seq_one_letter_code
_entity_poly.pdbx_strand_id
1 'polypeptide(L)'
;MTKEADRGGRHVGPSQSRAWLNQLEAAHRDHGDVGANKGWKATHTIHGVLEKANVINPIKLLEEKASFEDPKMAEVDGILNGLKVTEPSHPTTTLIKVGDKDYHIELSKIPYLSAFADFETKAQTQPKELVHGPIAHFDAALKGIESGFRQCFRSLPPDLGQHHALCETYEFLCIDVLGGQSLNEVIDDLKSGKNDYELEYKYYRTIKGNKSKARDAAYKLLHLILNGKFEDETKDSVKVHNAVMFLVSHANTFKWRTRKVVRAAYEERFVISVKQRAGLDKWEKTDAVKLAKEDEDDVTTEEEESVYYGSDYSD
;
A
#
# COMPACT_ATOMS: atom_id res chain seq x y z
N MET A 1 9.62 -61.44 10.61
CA MET A 1 9.99 -60.21 11.32
C MET A 1 10.88 -59.45 10.35
N THR A 2 10.57 -58.30 9.77
CA THR A 2 9.59 -57.23 10.04
C THR A 2 9.23 -56.58 8.70
N LYS A 3 7.95 -56.19 8.54
CA LYS A 3 7.43 -55.33 7.47
C LYS A 3 7.61 -53.88 7.91
N GLU A 4 8.08 -53.00 7.05
CA GLU A 4 7.80 -51.57 7.18
C GLU A 4 7.52 -50.94 5.82
N ALA A 5 6.54 -50.05 5.84
CA ALA A 5 5.68 -49.70 4.73
C ALA A 5 6.13 -48.41 4.04
N ASP A 6 6.09 -48.47 2.72
CA ASP A 6 6.15 -47.34 1.80
C ASP A 6 4.89 -46.46 1.92
N ARG A 7 5.06 -45.16 2.11
CA ARG A 7 4.00 -44.15 1.99
C ARG A 7 4.53 -42.97 1.19
N GLY A 8 4.18 -42.97 -0.09
CA GLY A 8 4.41 -41.87 -1.01
C GLY A 8 3.65 -40.60 -0.63
N GLY A 9 4.38 -39.49 -0.47
CA GLY A 9 3.84 -38.14 -0.47
C GLY A 9 3.57 -37.69 -1.91
N ARG A 10 2.31 -37.44 -2.25
CA ARG A 10 1.93 -36.80 -3.51
C ARG A 10 2.22 -35.30 -3.41
N HIS A 11 3.21 -34.86 -4.18
CA HIS A 11 3.52 -33.48 -4.46
C HIS A 11 2.43 -32.91 -5.39
N VAL A 12 1.64 -31.95 -4.92
CA VAL A 12 0.66 -31.23 -5.74
C VAL A 12 1.33 -29.95 -6.22
N GLY A 13 1.67 -29.91 -7.51
CA GLY A 13 2.39 -28.80 -8.12
C GLY A 13 1.50 -27.60 -8.52
N PRO A 14 2.11 -26.52 -9.05
CA PRO A 14 1.50 -25.20 -9.33
C PRO A 14 0.40 -25.16 -10.40
N SER A 15 -0.11 -26.31 -10.82
CA SER A 15 -1.10 -26.44 -11.90
C SER A 15 -2.53 -26.12 -11.46
N GLN A 16 -2.83 -26.15 -10.16
CA GLN A 16 -4.19 -25.93 -9.65
C GLN A 16 -4.57 -24.43 -9.60
N SER A 17 -3.61 -23.53 -9.39
CA SER A 17 -3.87 -22.09 -9.32
C SER A 17 -4.21 -21.49 -10.69
N ARG A 18 -3.61 -22.00 -11.79
CA ARG A 18 -4.01 -21.62 -13.17
C ARG A 18 -5.36 -22.21 -13.57
N ALA A 19 -5.68 -23.43 -13.11
CA ALA A 19 -6.98 -24.03 -13.34
C ALA A 19 -8.10 -23.25 -12.63
N TRP A 20 -7.80 -22.68 -11.46
CA TRP A 20 -8.73 -21.86 -10.68
C TRP A 20 -8.99 -20.48 -11.32
N LEU A 21 -7.95 -19.78 -11.79
CA LEU A 21 -8.09 -18.53 -12.56
C LEU A 21 -8.92 -18.75 -13.84
N ASN A 22 -8.69 -19.85 -14.56
CA ASN A 22 -9.47 -20.20 -15.74
C ASN A 22 -10.92 -20.58 -15.42
N GLN A 23 -11.21 -21.15 -14.24
CA GLN A 23 -12.57 -21.45 -13.79
C GLN A 23 -13.34 -20.19 -13.39
N LEU A 24 -12.69 -19.20 -12.80
CA LEU A 24 -13.26 -17.87 -12.53
C LEU A 24 -13.59 -17.12 -13.83
N GLU A 25 -12.72 -17.17 -14.83
CA GLU A 25 -13.01 -16.59 -16.16
C GLU A 25 -14.13 -17.32 -16.91
N ALA A 26 -14.25 -18.65 -16.75
CA ALA A 26 -15.31 -19.44 -17.37
C ALA A 26 -16.69 -19.21 -16.72
N ALA A 27 -16.74 -19.05 -15.39
CA ALA A 27 -18.00 -18.78 -14.66
C ALA A 27 -18.61 -17.41 -15.03
N HIS A 28 -17.81 -16.46 -15.53
CA HIS A 28 -18.30 -15.18 -16.05
C HIS A 28 -18.84 -15.24 -17.49
N ARG A 29 -18.63 -16.33 -18.24
CA ARG A 29 -19.18 -16.50 -19.61
C ARG A 29 -20.52 -17.23 -19.68
N ASP A 30 -20.92 -17.93 -18.62
CA ASP A 30 -22.10 -18.81 -18.65
C ASP A 30 -23.45 -18.10 -18.40
N HIS A 31 -23.47 -16.77 -18.31
CA HIS A 31 -24.69 -15.97 -18.38
C HIS A 31 -24.76 -15.16 -19.68
N GLY A 32 -24.99 -15.86 -20.79
CA GLY A 32 -25.51 -15.26 -22.03
C GLY A 32 -24.95 -15.83 -23.33
N ASP A 33 -25.64 -16.82 -23.90
CA ASP A 33 -25.61 -17.13 -25.34
C ASP A 33 -26.99 -16.69 -25.88
N VAL A 34 -27.14 -15.95 -26.98
CA VAL A 34 -26.89 -16.36 -28.37
C VAL A 34 -26.56 -15.16 -29.25
N GLY A 35 -25.55 -15.29 -30.11
CA GLY A 35 -25.48 -14.48 -31.34
C GLY A 35 -24.10 -14.35 -31.99
N ALA A 36 -23.69 -15.36 -32.75
CA ALA A 36 -22.47 -15.33 -33.57
C ALA A 36 -22.45 -14.15 -34.56
N ASN A 37 -21.40 -13.32 -34.54
CA ASN A 37 -20.78 -12.81 -35.77
C ASN A 37 -19.35 -12.31 -35.56
N LYS A 38 -18.65 -12.28 -36.69
CA LYS A 38 -17.21 -12.11 -36.89
C LYS A 38 -16.62 -10.83 -36.28
N GLY A 39 -15.45 -11.02 -35.68
CA GLY A 39 -14.30 -10.11 -35.57
C GLY A 39 -14.57 -8.63 -35.38
N TRP A 40 -14.14 -8.09 -34.23
CA TRP A 40 -13.68 -6.71 -34.12
C TRP A 40 -12.63 -6.54 -33.02
N LYS A 41 -11.59 -5.78 -33.38
CA LYS A 41 -10.71 -5.03 -32.48
C LYS A 41 -11.50 -3.85 -31.90
N ALA A 42 -11.40 -3.60 -30.59
CA ALA A 42 -11.54 -2.27 -29.94
C ALA A 42 -11.15 -2.46 -28.46
N THR A 43 -10.17 -1.81 -27.83
CA THR A 43 -10.01 -0.36 -27.50
C THR A 43 -11.24 0.29 -26.91
N HIS A 44 -11.36 0.37 -25.57
CA HIS A 44 -12.12 1.35 -24.78
C HIS A 44 -11.40 1.41 -23.41
N THR A 45 -10.84 2.51 -22.89
CA THR A 45 -11.31 3.89 -22.74
C THR A 45 -12.68 3.96 -22.06
N ILE A 46 -12.67 4.13 -20.74
CA ILE A 46 -13.85 4.54 -19.97
C ILE A 46 -13.52 5.90 -19.36
N HIS A 47 -13.91 6.96 -20.08
CA HIS A 47 -14.07 8.29 -19.52
C HIS A 47 -15.38 8.87 -20.08
N GLY A 48 -16.31 9.13 -19.17
CA GLY A 48 -17.37 10.14 -19.30
C GLY A 48 -18.58 9.83 -20.20
N VAL A 49 -19.73 9.53 -19.59
CA VAL A 49 -20.99 10.27 -19.79
C VAL A 49 -21.84 10.13 -18.52
N LEU A 50 -21.86 11.16 -17.68
CA LEU A 50 -23.01 11.47 -16.82
C LEU A 50 -22.99 12.96 -16.46
N GLU A 51 -23.15 13.81 -17.47
CA GLU A 51 -23.68 15.16 -17.30
C GLU A 51 -25.08 15.20 -17.92
N LYS A 52 -26.10 15.32 -17.07
CA LYS A 52 -27.31 16.13 -17.23
C LYS A 52 -28.33 15.77 -16.14
N ALA A 53 -28.18 16.40 -14.98
CA ALA A 53 -29.30 16.74 -14.13
C ALA A 53 -28.93 17.97 -13.30
N ASN A 54 -29.51 19.08 -13.71
CA ASN A 54 -29.43 20.41 -13.14
C ASN A 54 -30.38 20.49 -11.94
N VAL A 55 -29.90 20.58 -10.70
CA VAL A 55 -30.70 21.02 -9.54
C VAL A 55 -29.83 21.81 -8.55
N ILE A 56 -29.78 23.12 -8.78
CA ILE A 56 -29.90 24.24 -7.83
C ILE A 56 -29.50 23.94 -6.36
N ASN A 57 -28.37 24.53 -5.95
CA ASN A 57 -27.98 24.83 -4.56
C ASN A 57 -29.01 25.75 -3.87
N PRO A 58 -29.50 25.43 -2.65
CA PRO A 58 -30.13 26.42 -1.79
C PRO A 58 -29.32 26.60 -0.50
N ILE A 59 -28.13 27.19 -0.58
CA ILE A 59 -27.46 27.80 0.58
C ILE A 59 -26.94 29.16 0.11
N LYS A 60 -27.86 30.12 0.01
CA LYS A 60 -27.63 31.57 -0.04
C LYS A 60 -28.97 32.24 -0.34
N LEU A 61 -29.79 32.39 0.68
CA LEU A 61 -30.85 33.37 0.81
C LEU A 61 -31.46 33.11 2.17
N LEU A 62 -31.11 33.94 3.15
CA LEU A 62 -31.90 34.37 4.29
C LEU A 62 -30.97 35.09 5.29
N GLU A 63 -30.43 36.23 4.84
CA GLU A 63 -30.20 37.36 5.73
C GLU A 63 -31.27 38.38 5.35
N GLU A 64 -32.27 38.60 6.23
CA GLU A 64 -32.67 39.92 6.73
C GLU A 64 -33.93 39.82 7.64
N LYS A 65 -33.67 39.92 8.95
CA LYS A 65 -34.45 40.49 10.08
C LYS A 65 -36.00 40.56 10.02
N ALA A 66 -36.66 39.99 11.05
CA ALA A 66 -37.34 40.77 12.12
C ALA A 66 -38.03 39.87 13.19
N SER A 67 -37.66 40.13 14.46
CA SER A 67 -38.41 40.02 15.73
C SER A 67 -39.67 39.14 15.85
N PHE A 68 -39.63 38.13 16.73
CA PHE A 68 -40.71 37.84 17.69
C PHE A 68 -40.22 36.93 18.83
N GLU A 69 -40.75 37.14 20.03
CA GLU A 69 -40.35 36.58 21.34
C GLU A 69 -40.75 35.09 21.52
N ASP A 70 -39.87 34.30 22.20
CA ASP A 70 -39.99 33.09 23.06
C ASP A 70 -41.24 32.15 23.07
N PRO A 71 -41.19 30.93 23.68
CA PRO A 71 -40.10 29.96 23.91
C PRO A 71 -40.53 28.47 23.66
N LYS A 72 -39.73 27.64 22.99
CA LYS A 72 -39.82 26.16 23.09
C LYS A 72 -38.45 25.49 22.87
N MET A 73 -37.51 25.76 23.75
CA MET A 73 -36.17 25.13 23.80
C MET A 73 -36.14 24.02 24.86
N ALA A 74 -37.03 23.03 24.76
CA ALA A 74 -37.02 21.86 25.66
C ALA A 74 -37.28 20.51 24.96
N GLU A 75 -37.52 20.50 23.64
CA GLU A 75 -37.88 19.26 22.92
C GLU A 75 -36.83 18.83 21.87
N VAL A 76 -35.75 19.61 21.69
CA VAL A 76 -34.68 19.30 20.72
C VAL A 76 -33.53 18.50 21.36
N ASP A 77 -33.33 18.61 22.68
CA ASP A 77 -32.32 17.85 23.43
C ASP A 77 -32.66 16.35 23.57
N GLY A 78 -33.94 15.97 23.37
CA GLY A 78 -34.36 14.57 23.36
C GLY A 78 -33.95 13.81 22.09
N ILE A 79 -33.83 14.52 20.96
CA ILE A 79 -33.55 13.90 19.65
C ILE A 79 -32.04 13.76 19.43
N LEU A 80 -31.22 14.67 19.97
CA LEU A 80 -29.76 14.62 19.82
C LEU A 80 -29.09 13.53 20.69
N ASN A 81 -29.72 13.12 21.79
CA ASN A 81 -29.20 12.09 22.70
C ASN A 81 -29.47 10.64 22.24
N GLY A 82 -30.28 10.44 21.19
CA GLY A 82 -30.57 9.13 20.59
C GLY A 82 -29.56 8.70 19.50
N LEU A 83 -28.76 9.63 18.99
CA LEU A 83 -27.70 9.37 18.01
C LEU A 83 -26.36 9.16 18.72
N LYS A 84 -26.29 8.15 19.59
CA LYS A 84 -24.99 7.50 19.86
C LYS A 84 -24.59 6.78 18.58
N VAL A 85 -23.93 7.51 17.68
CA VAL A 85 -23.05 6.91 16.68
C VAL A 85 -22.10 6.05 17.47
N THR A 86 -22.36 4.75 17.44
CA THR A 86 -21.49 3.76 18.05
C THR A 86 -20.20 3.88 17.27
N GLU A 87 -19.10 4.22 17.96
CA GLU A 87 -17.76 4.12 17.38
C GLU A 87 -17.64 2.78 16.66
N PRO A 88 -17.04 2.72 15.46
CA PRO A 88 -16.91 1.47 14.75
C PRO A 88 -16.22 0.48 15.69
N SER A 89 -16.94 -0.61 15.97
CA SER A 89 -16.42 -1.76 16.71
C SER A 89 -15.03 -2.09 16.17
N HIS A 90 -14.08 -2.42 17.06
CA HIS A 90 -12.75 -2.87 16.69
C HIS A 90 -12.78 -3.75 15.42
N PRO A 91 -11.85 -3.54 14.47
CA PRO A 91 -11.85 -4.29 13.21
C PRO A 91 -11.91 -5.77 13.53
N THR A 92 -12.97 -6.43 13.04
CA THR A 92 -13.20 -7.84 13.32
C THR A 92 -12.16 -8.64 12.56
N THR A 93 -11.19 -9.21 13.28
CA THR A 93 -10.17 -10.07 12.70
C THR A 93 -10.67 -11.51 12.61
N THR A 94 -10.33 -12.18 11.53
CA THR A 94 -10.65 -13.59 11.30
C THR A 94 -9.40 -14.43 11.49
N LEU A 95 -9.53 -15.55 12.23
CA LEU A 95 -8.46 -16.52 12.36
C LEU A 95 -8.34 -17.33 11.06
N ILE A 96 -7.17 -17.28 10.43
CA ILE A 96 -6.85 -18.05 9.23
C ILE A 96 -5.45 -18.64 9.37
N LYS A 97 -5.31 -19.90 8.97
CA LYS A 97 -4.02 -20.57 8.89
C LYS A 97 -3.46 -20.43 7.48
N VAL A 98 -2.25 -19.91 7.33
CA VAL A 98 -1.55 -19.78 6.05
C VAL A 98 -0.26 -20.58 6.12
N GLY A 99 -0.22 -21.71 5.40
CA GLY A 99 0.84 -22.71 5.59
C GLY A 99 0.77 -23.30 7.00
N ASP A 100 1.85 -23.10 7.76
CA ASP A 100 1.99 -23.67 9.12
C ASP A 100 1.77 -22.65 10.24
N LYS A 101 1.36 -21.42 9.91
CA LYS A 101 1.19 -20.31 10.87
C LYS A 101 -0.24 -19.82 10.92
N ASP A 102 -0.67 -19.44 12.12
CA ASP A 102 -1.99 -18.87 12.38
C ASP A 102 -1.92 -17.34 12.41
N TYR A 103 -2.91 -16.69 11.79
CA TYR A 103 -2.99 -15.25 11.67
C TYR A 103 -4.38 -14.73 12.02
N HIS A 104 -4.43 -13.57 12.68
CA HIS A 104 -5.66 -12.80 12.87
C HIS A 104 -5.70 -11.66 11.87
N ILE A 105 -6.51 -11.80 10.82
CA ILE A 105 -6.48 -10.89 9.67
C ILE A 105 -7.81 -10.14 9.53
N GLU A 106 -7.72 -8.84 9.32
CA GLU A 106 -8.84 -8.03 8.86
C GLU A 106 -9.07 -8.29 7.36
N LEU A 107 -9.98 -9.21 7.01
CA LEU A 107 -10.17 -9.70 5.64
C LEU A 107 -10.50 -8.59 4.64
N SER A 108 -11.15 -7.51 5.07
CA SER A 108 -11.48 -6.35 4.24
C SER A 108 -10.24 -5.69 3.61
N LYS A 109 -9.06 -5.84 4.22
CA LYS A 109 -7.79 -5.32 3.72
C LYS A 109 -7.11 -6.22 2.69
N ILE A 110 -7.55 -7.47 2.56
CA ILE A 110 -6.93 -8.47 1.68
C ILE A 110 -8.01 -9.11 0.81
N PRO A 111 -8.34 -8.53 -0.36
CA PRO A 111 -9.48 -8.94 -1.17
C PRO A 111 -9.47 -10.42 -1.55
N TYR A 112 -8.31 -10.98 -1.88
CA TYR A 112 -8.18 -12.41 -2.16
C TYR A 112 -8.61 -13.28 -0.97
N LEU A 113 -8.13 -12.97 0.25
CA LEU A 113 -8.46 -13.76 1.43
C LEU A 113 -9.91 -13.57 1.87
N SER A 114 -10.49 -12.39 1.63
CA SER A 114 -11.93 -12.17 1.81
C SER A 114 -12.74 -13.10 0.90
N ALA A 115 -12.41 -13.14 -0.39
CA ALA A 115 -13.10 -14.01 -1.35
C ALA A 115 -12.89 -15.50 -1.02
N PHE A 116 -11.69 -15.88 -0.59
CA PHE A 116 -11.37 -17.23 -0.14
C PHE A 116 -12.23 -17.64 1.07
N ALA A 117 -12.31 -16.78 2.10
CA ALA A 117 -13.13 -17.05 3.28
C ALA A 117 -14.62 -17.16 2.94
N ASP A 118 -15.13 -16.28 2.07
CA ASP A 118 -16.52 -16.33 1.58
C ASP A 118 -16.82 -17.61 0.82
N PHE A 119 -15.87 -18.11 0.03
CA PHE A 119 -16.02 -19.35 -0.71
C PHE A 119 -16.05 -20.56 0.23
N GLU A 120 -15.08 -20.66 1.14
CA GLU A 120 -14.99 -21.77 2.09
C GLU A 120 -16.22 -21.84 3.02
N THR A 121 -16.68 -20.68 3.52
CA THR A 121 -17.86 -20.62 4.38
C THR A 121 -19.15 -21.03 3.67
N LYS A 122 -19.29 -20.73 2.37
CA LYS A 122 -20.44 -21.17 1.55
C LYS A 122 -20.37 -22.63 1.14
N ALA A 123 -19.16 -23.15 0.91
CA ALA A 123 -18.94 -24.52 0.49
C ALA A 123 -19.16 -25.54 1.62
N GLN A 124 -19.08 -25.10 2.88
CA GLN A 124 -19.09 -25.97 4.05
C GLN A 124 -20.41 -25.90 4.82
N THR A 125 -20.96 -27.06 5.18
CA THR A 125 -22.19 -27.17 5.99
C THR A 125 -21.95 -27.00 7.50
N GLN A 126 -20.70 -26.95 7.95
CA GLN A 126 -20.32 -26.70 9.35
C GLN A 126 -19.13 -25.74 9.43
N PRO A 127 -19.02 -24.94 10.51
CA PRO A 127 -17.88 -24.05 10.71
C PRO A 127 -16.60 -24.86 10.81
N LYS A 128 -15.67 -24.66 9.87
CA LYS A 128 -14.32 -25.21 9.91
C LYS A 128 -13.31 -24.08 9.98
N GLU A 129 -12.14 -24.42 10.50
CA GLU A 129 -10.95 -23.60 10.42
C GLU A 129 -10.63 -23.25 8.96
N LEU A 130 -10.38 -21.96 8.69
CA LEU A 130 -9.94 -21.48 7.39
C LEU A 130 -8.45 -21.79 7.23
N VAL A 131 -8.12 -22.66 6.28
CA VAL A 131 -6.74 -23.12 6.04
C VAL A 131 -6.38 -22.87 4.58
N HIS A 132 -5.38 -22.03 4.36
CA HIS A 132 -4.81 -21.74 3.05
C HIS A 132 -3.38 -22.32 2.96
N GLY A 133 -2.95 -22.71 1.75
CA GLY A 133 -1.58 -23.11 1.49
C GLY A 133 -0.56 -21.99 1.80
N PRO A 134 0.74 -22.28 1.85
CA PRO A 134 1.76 -21.26 2.10
C PRO A 134 1.75 -20.19 1.00
N ILE A 135 1.93 -18.94 1.40
CA ILE A 135 2.06 -17.77 0.51
C ILE A 135 3.45 -17.17 0.71
N ALA A 136 4.19 -16.96 -0.38
CA ALA A 136 5.53 -16.40 -0.31
C ALA A 136 5.51 -14.98 0.31
N HIS A 137 6.46 -14.67 1.18
CA HIS A 137 6.59 -13.38 1.86
C HIS A 137 5.32 -12.84 2.55
N PHE A 138 4.38 -13.71 2.91
CA PHE A 138 3.11 -13.30 3.50
C PHE A 138 3.28 -12.45 4.78
N ASP A 139 4.20 -12.82 5.65
CA ASP A 139 4.53 -12.06 6.87
C ASP A 139 4.94 -10.61 6.55
N ALA A 140 5.79 -10.41 5.54
CA ALA A 140 6.25 -9.09 5.12
C ALA A 140 5.12 -8.30 4.43
N ALA A 141 4.30 -8.99 3.63
CA ALA A 141 3.14 -8.40 2.96
C ALA A 141 2.13 -7.86 3.98
N LEU A 142 1.75 -8.70 4.95
CA LEU A 142 0.80 -8.38 6.01
C LEU A 142 1.30 -7.22 6.87
N LYS A 143 2.58 -7.23 7.28
CA LYS A 143 3.17 -6.12 8.05
C LYS A 143 3.14 -4.80 7.27
N GLY A 144 3.33 -4.84 5.95
CA GLY A 144 3.18 -3.67 5.08
C GLY A 144 1.75 -3.11 5.07
N ILE A 145 0.75 -3.99 5.02
CA ILE A 145 -0.68 -3.63 5.02
C ILE A 145 -1.10 -3.05 6.38
N GLU A 146 -0.64 -3.64 7.48
CA GLU A 146 -1.06 -3.27 8.83
C GLU A 146 -0.32 -2.07 9.41
N SER A 147 0.98 -1.94 9.10
CA SER A 147 1.87 -0.96 9.74
C SER A 147 2.52 0.03 8.76
N GLY A 148 2.20 -0.08 7.46
CA GLY A 148 2.73 0.74 6.38
C GLY A 148 3.86 0.08 5.59
N PHE A 149 3.87 0.30 4.28
CA PHE A 149 4.75 -0.37 3.32
C PHE A 149 6.25 -0.13 3.54
N ARG A 150 6.66 0.90 4.29
CA ARG A 150 8.05 1.07 4.73
C ARG A 150 8.58 -0.14 5.49
N GLN A 151 7.71 -0.90 6.15
CA GLN A 151 8.08 -2.11 6.88
C GLN A 151 8.61 -3.21 5.97
N CYS A 152 8.23 -3.24 4.70
CA CYS A 152 8.69 -4.24 3.75
C CYS A 152 10.23 -4.19 3.56
N PHE A 153 10.84 -3.00 3.58
CA PHE A 153 12.30 -2.86 3.54
C PHE A 153 13.01 -3.34 4.81
N ARG A 154 12.29 -3.39 5.95
CA ARG A 154 12.84 -3.90 7.23
C ARG A 154 12.69 -5.40 7.34
N SER A 155 11.56 -5.93 6.84
CA SER A 155 11.23 -7.35 6.88
C SER A 155 11.96 -8.19 5.84
N LEU A 156 12.47 -7.56 4.77
CA LEU A 156 13.21 -8.26 3.72
C LEU A 156 14.69 -7.81 3.70
N PRO A 157 15.60 -8.69 3.27
CA PRO A 157 16.97 -8.28 3.00
C PRO A 157 16.99 -7.30 1.81
N PRO A 158 18.04 -6.48 1.67
CA PRO A 158 18.21 -5.55 0.55
C PRO A 158 18.66 -6.29 -0.73
N ASP A 159 17.85 -7.26 -1.13
CA ASP A 159 17.97 -8.11 -2.32
C ASP A 159 16.77 -7.84 -3.23
N LEU A 160 17.03 -7.46 -4.48
CA LEU A 160 15.99 -7.06 -5.41
C LEU A 160 15.03 -8.21 -5.75
N GLY A 161 15.54 -9.45 -5.79
CA GLY A 161 14.74 -10.64 -6.06
C GLY A 161 13.66 -10.90 -4.99
N GLN A 162 13.97 -10.68 -3.72
CA GLN A 162 12.96 -10.77 -2.65
C GLN A 162 11.85 -9.72 -2.80
N HIS A 163 12.20 -8.51 -3.27
CA HIS A 163 11.22 -7.45 -3.48
C HIS A 163 10.35 -7.68 -4.72
N HIS A 164 10.89 -8.30 -5.78
CA HIS A 164 10.09 -8.82 -6.89
C HIS A 164 9.06 -9.83 -6.41
N ALA A 165 9.50 -10.87 -5.68
CA ALA A 165 8.60 -11.90 -5.15
C ALA A 165 7.53 -11.31 -4.22
N LEU A 166 7.85 -10.29 -3.42
CA LEU A 166 6.86 -9.59 -2.60
C LEU A 166 5.85 -8.80 -3.45
N CYS A 167 6.26 -8.22 -4.58
CA CYS A 167 5.33 -7.55 -5.49
C CYS A 167 4.38 -8.55 -6.17
N GLU A 168 4.86 -9.74 -6.55
CA GLU A 168 4.02 -10.85 -7.02
C GLU A 168 3.03 -11.30 -5.94
N THR A 169 3.45 -11.35 -4.67
CA THR A 169 2.55 -11.65 -3.55
C THR A 169 1.44 -10.60 -3.41
N TYR A 170 1.74 -9.32 -3.55
CA TYR A 170 0.71 -8.27 -3.51
C TYR A 170 -0.28 -8.39 -4.68
N GLU A 171 0.19 -8.75 -5.87
CA GLU A 171 -0.67 -9.02 -7.03
C GLU A 171 -1.57 -10.24 -6.77
N PHE A 172 -1.01 -11.34 -6.26
CA PHE A 172 -1.77 -12.55 -5.89
C PHE A 172 -2.84 -12.26 -4.82
N LEU A 173 -2.52 -11.43 -3.82
CA LEU A 173 -3.43 -11.04 -2.76
C LEU A 173 -4.45 -9.97 -3.20
N CYS A 174 -4.36 -9.48 -4.43
CA CYS A 174 -5.16 -8.39 -4.99
C CYS A 174 -5.06 -7.09 -4.17
N ILE A 175 -3.85 -6.75 -3.70
CA ILE A 175 -3.58 -5.55 -2.92
C ILE A 175 -3.20 -4.39 -3.83
N ASP A 176 -3.96 -3.30 -3.75
CA ASP A 176 -3.56 -2.03 -4.34
C ASP A 176 -2.53 -1.33 -3.44
N VAL A 177 -1.24 -1.61 -3.70
CA VAL A 177 -0.12 -1.00 -2.97
C VAL A 177 -0.11 0.53 -3.13
N LEU A 178 -0.56 1.05 -4.27
CA LEU A 178 -0.56 2.48 -4.54
C LEU A 178 -1.73 3.17 -3.84
N GLY A 179 -2.85 2.47 -3.66
CA GLY A 179 -4.09 3.04 -3.15
C GLY A 179 -4.66 4.06 -4.14
N GLY A 180 -4.60 3.75 -5.44
CA GLY A 180 -5.01 4.63 -6.53
C GLY A 180 -4.08 5.81 -6.84
N GLN A 181 -2.96 5.96 -6.12
CA GLN A 181 -2.05 7.08 -6.33
C GLN A 181 -1.33 7.01 -7.68
N SER A 182 -1.27 8.15 -8.36
CA SER A 182 -0.46 8.39 -9.56
C SER A 182 1.03 8.52 -9.22
N LEU A 183 1.89 8.39 -10.23
CA LEU A 183 3.34 8.60 -10.09
C LEU A 183 3.67 9.97 -9.47
N ASN A 184 2.95 11.04 -9.86
CA ASN A 184 3.23 12.38 -9.35
C ASN A 184 2.88 12.48 -7.85
N GLU A 185 1.74 11.93 -7.43
CA GLU A 185 1.34 11.93 -6.02
C GLU A 185 2.32 11.11 -5.16
N VAL A 186 2.80 9.97 -5.66
CA VAL A 186 3.85 9.19 -5.00
C VAL A 186 5.14 10.00 -4.87
N ILE A 187 5.53 10.76 -5.89
CA ILE A 187 6.72 11.63 -5.85
C ILE A 187 6.55 12.79 -4.87
N ASP A 188 5.36 13.36 -4.76
CA ASP A 188 5.08 14.44 -3.81
C ASP A 188 5.11 13.93 -2.37
N ASP A 189 4.53 12.76 -2.12
CA ASP A 189 4.61 12.08 -0.82
C ASP A 189 6.04 11.67 -0.47
N LEU A 190 6.84 11.26 -1.45
CA LEU A 190 8.27 10.98 -1.25
C LEU A 190 9.02 12.21 -0.72
N LYS A 191 8.61 13.42 -1.13
CA LYS A 191 9.22 14.68 -0.70
C LYS A 191 8.69 15.19 0.64
N SER A 192 7.60 14.62 1.17
CA SER A 192 7.00 15.06 2.44
C SER A 192 7.90 14.87 3.66
N GLY A 193 8.99 14.11 3.53
CA GLY A 193 9.96 13.87 4.60
C GLY A 193 10.91 15.04 4.85
N LYS A 194 10.90 16.07 3.99
CA LYS A 194 11.68 17.30 4.22
C LYS A 194 11.02 18.16 5.29
N ASN A 195 11.84 18.77 6.13
CA ASN A 195 11.36 19.85 6.98
C ASN A 195 11.07 21.07 6.12
N ASP A 196 9.97 21.73 6.40
CA ASP A 196 9.63 23.02 5.81
C ASP A 196 9.88 24.14 6.83
N TYR A 197 9.99 25.37 6.36
CA TYR A 197 10.18 26.54 7.20
C TYR A 197 9.08 27.56 6.90
N GLU A 198 8.22 27.79 7.88
CA GLU A 198 7.20 28.82 7.79
C GLU A 198 7.69 30.09 8.50
N LEU A 199 7.56 31.23 7.84
CA LEU A 199 7.92 32.53 8.42
C LEU A 199 6.69 33.09 9.15
N GLU A 200 6.65 32.88 10.46
CA GLU A 200 5.60 33.41 11.33
C GLU A 200 6.17 34.51 12.22
N TYR A 201 5.61 35.73 12.18
CA TYR A 201 6.00 36.86 13.02
C TYR A 201 7.53 37.12 13.12
N LYS A 202 8.26 37.05 12.00
CA LYS A 202 9.72 37.25 11.87
C LYS A 202 10.60 36.14 12.48
N TYR A 203 10.03 35.00 12.89
CA TYR A 203 10.77 33.81 13.30
C TYR A 203 10.51 32.65 12.33
N TYR A 204 11.54 31.87 12.02
CA TYR A 204 11.39 30.66 11.21
C TYR A 204 10.95 29.50 12.10
N ARG A 205 9.73 29.00 11.89
CA ARG A 205 9.27 27.77 12.54
C ARG A 205 9.58 26.59 11.63
N THR A 206 10.27 25.58 12.16
CA THR A 206 10.52 24.32 11.42
C THR A 206 9.29 23.43 11.50
N ILE A 207 8.63 23.21 10.36
CA ILE A 207 7.60 22.18 10.22
C ILE A 207 8.31 20.87 9.97
N LYS A 208 8.23 19.94 10.94
CA LYS A 208 8.88 18.63 10.83
C LYS A 208 8.24 17.85 9.69
N GLY A 209 9.08 17.37 8.76
CA GLY A 209 8.62 16.55 7.66
C GLY A 209 8.04 15.21 8.12
N ASN A 210 7.06 14.69 7.38
CA ASN A 210 6.49 13.37 7.62
C ASN A 210 7.37 12.29 6.98
N LYS A 211 8.34 11.79 7.75
CA LYS A 211 9.27 10.73 7.29
C LYS A 211 8.57 9.40 7.04
N SER A 212 7.55 9.05 7.82
CA SER A 212 6.85 7.77 7.72
C SER A 212 6.08 7.70 6.40
N LYS A 213 5.36 8.77 6.04
CA LYS A 213 4.71 8.92 4.73
C LYS A 213 5.72 8.85 3.58
N ALA A 214 6.82 9.59 3.67
CA ALA A 214 7.86 9.56 2.64
C ALA A 214 8.46 8.16 2.44
N ARG A 215 8.69 7.42 3.54
CA ARG A 215 9.22 6.04 3.48
C ARG A 215 8.20 5.05 2.91
N ASP A 216 6.91 5.21 3.21
CA ASP A 216 5.86 4.41 2.57
C ASP A 216 5.79 4.72 1.06
N ALA A 217 5.88 6.00 0.69
CA ALA A 217 5.95 6.42 -0.71
C ALA A 217 7.19 5.88 -1.44
N ALA A 218 8.32 5.70 -0.75
CA ALA A 218 9.50 5.04 -1.32
C ALA A 218 9.21 3.59 -1.72
N TYR A 219 8.41 2.85 -0.93
CA TYR A 219 8.00 1.50 -1.31
C TYR A 219 6.99 1.51 -2.45
N LYS A 220 6.05 2.46 -2.48
CA LYS A 220 5.14 2.64 -3.61
C LYS A 220 5.88 2.96 -4.91
N LEU A 221 6.92 3.79 -4.83
CA LEU A 221 7.81 4.07 -5.95
C LEU A 221 8.53 2.80 -6.42
N LEU A 222 9.05 1.98 -5.49
CA LEU A 222 9.63 0.67 -5.84
C LEU A 222 8.61 -0.19 -6.58
N HIS A 223 7.39 -0.31 -6.06
CA HIS A 223 6.34 -1.11 -6.67
C HIS A 223 5.96 -0.61 -8.08
N LEU A 224 5.89 0.72 -8.28
CA LEU A 224 5.72 1.33 -9.60
C LEU A 224 6.88 0.99 -10.55
N ILE A 225 8.12 1.04 -10.06
CA ILE A 225 9.29 0.65 -10.86
C ILE A 225 9.23 -0.83 -11.21
N LEU A 226 8.86 -1.73 -10.31
CA LEU A 226 8.86 -3.17 -10.64
C LEU A 226 7.66 -3.57 -11.51
N ASN A 227 6.45 -3.15 -11.13
CA ASN A 227 5.20 -3.68 -11.71
C ASN A 227 4.33 -2.61 -12.40
N GLY A 228 4.66 -1.33 -12.25
CA GLY A 228 3.83 -0.24 -12.77
C GLY A 228 3.78 -0.19 -14.29
N LYS A 229 2.66 0.32 -14.82
CA LYS A 229 2.55 0.72 -16.23
C LYS A 229 2.76 2.22 -16.31
N PHE A 230 3.66 2.66 -17.17
CA PHE A 230 3.91 4.08 -17.41
C PHE A 230 3.20 4.51 -18.68
N GLU A 231 2.57 5.69 -18.65
CA GLU A 231 1.86 6.23 -19.82
C GLU A 231 2.85 6.63 -20.92
N ASP A 232 3.97 7.24 -20.52
CA ASP A 232 5.06 7.63 -21.40
C ASP A 232 6.38 7.21 -20.73
N GLU A 233 6.88 6.03 -21.07
CA GLU A 233 8.11 5.49 -20.48
C GLU A 233 9.31 6.44 -20.60
N THR A 234 9.39 7.28 -21.64
CA THR A 234 10.50 8.21 -21.79
C THR A 234 10.36 9.38 -20.83
N LYS A 235 9.20 10.01 -20.75
CA LYS A 235 8.98 11.14 -19.82
C LYS A 235 8.96 10.68 -18.36
N ASP A 236 8.31 9.56 -18.10
CA ASP A 236 8.16 9.04 -16.74
C ASP A 236 9.48 8.47 -16.21
N SER A 237 10.33 7.87 -17.05
CA SER A 237 11.67 7.45 -16.61
C SER A 237 12.53 8.63 -16.14
N VAL A 238 12.39 9.82 -16.73
CA VAL A 238 13.06 11.04 -16.25
C VAL A 238 12.51 11.48 -14.88
N LYS A 239 11.19 11.39 -14.67
CA LYS A 239 10.58 11.69 -13.35
C LYS A 239 11.05 10.70 -12.29
N VAL A 240 11.01 9.41 -12.60
CA VAL A 240 11.47 8.32 -11.74
C VAL A 240 12.95 8.48 -11.42
N HIS A 241 13.78 8.80 -12.41
CA HIS A 241 15.20 9.12 -12.19
C HIS A 241 15.37 10.22 -11.13
N ASN A 242 14.65 11.34 -11.26
CA ASN A 242 14.75 12.45 -10.32
C ASN A 242 14.26 12.07 -8.92
N ALA A 243 13.23 11.22 -8.83
CA ALA A 243 12.73 10.68 -7.57
C ALA A 243 13.75 9.73 -6.90
N VAL A 244 14.38 8.85 -7.68
CA VAL A 244 15.44 7.94 -7.20
C VAL A 244 16.66 8.76 -6.74
N MET A 245 17.09 9.76 -7.53
CA MET A 245 18.16 10.70 -7.16
C MET A 245 17.88 11.43 -5.85
N PHE A 246 16.63 11.89 -5.66
CA PHE A 246 16.19 12.47 -4.40
C PHE A 246 16.32 11.44 -3.27
N LEU A 247 15.76 10.24 -3.44
CA LEU A 247 15.78 9.20 -2.43
C LEU A 247 17.22 8.83 -1.99
N VAL A 248 18.12 8.59 -2.94
CA VAL A 248 19.50 8.17 -2.63
C VAL A 248 20.34 9.26 -1.97
N SER A 249 20.02 10.54 -2.22
CA SER A 249 20.72 11.68 -1.62
C SER A 249 20.23 12.05 -0.21
N HIS A 250 19.11 11.50 0.26
CA HIS A 250 18.48 11.88 1.53
C HIS A 250 18.63 10.78 2.60
N ALA A 251 19.87 10.51 3.02
CA ALA A 251 20.20 9.45 3.98
C ALA A 251 19.54 9.61 5.37
N ASN A 252 19.17 10.83 5.77
CA ASN A 252 18.48 11.12 7.03
C ASN A 252 17.00 10.71 7.02
N THR A 253 16.44 10.49 5.83
CA THR A 253 15.04 10.10 5.63
C THR A 253 14.95 8.64 5.21
N PHE A 254 15.68 8.27 4.15
CA PHE A 254 15.68 6.93 3.59
C PHE A 254 16.93 6.18 4.03
N LYS A 255 16.74 5.04 4.67
CA LYS A 255 17.84 4.21 5.19
C LYS A 255 18.51 3.42 4.06
N TRP A 256 19.68 2.85 4.34
CA TRP A 256 20.52 2.27 3.31
C TRP A 256 19.81 1.14 2.53
N ARG A 257 19.06 0.26 3.19
CA ARG A 257 18.33 -0.83 2.51
C ARG A 257 17.37 -0.28 1.46
N THR A 258 16.55 0.70 1.84
CA THR A 258 15.63 1.40 0.93
C THR A 258 16.38 2.03 -0.25
N ARG A 259 17.46 2.77 0.02
CA ARG A 259 18.27 3.43 -1.04
C ARG A 259 18.84 2.43 -2.03
N LYS A 260 19.39 1.32 -1.53
CA LYS A 260 20.01 0.26 -2.34
C LYS A 260 18.98 -0.43 -3.23
N VAL A 261 17.85 -0.88 -2.66
CA VAL A 261 16.84 -1.64 -3.41
C VAL A 261 16.17 -0.77 -4.47
N VAL A 262 15.76 0.45 -4.13
CA VAL A 262 15.08 1.34 -5.10
C VAL A 262 16.02 1.73 -6.24
N ARG A 263 17.31 1.97 -5.94
CA ARG A 263 18.31 2.21 -6.98
C ARG A 263 18.48 0.99 -7.90
N ALA A 264 18.63 -0.21 -7.33
CA ALA A 264 18.80 -1.43 -8.11
C ALA A 264 17.58 -1.68 -9.02
N ALA A 265 16.37 -1.48 -8.53
CA ALA A 265 15.14 -1.59 -9.32
C ALA A 265 15.12 -0.61 -10.50
N TYR A 266 15.54 0.65 -10.26
CA TYR A 266 15.63 1.65 -11.33
C TYR A 266 16.66 1.27 -12.39
N GLU A 267 17.83 0.78 -11.97
CA GLU A 267 18.90 0.31 -12.84
C GLU A 267 18.55 -0.95 -13.64
N GLU A 268 17.70 -1.82 -13.10
CA GLU A 268 17.18 -2.99 -13.79
C GLU A 268 16.13 -2.61 -14.86
N ARG A 269 15.18 -1.73 -14.53
CA ARG A 269 14.07 -1.43 -15.43
C ARG A 269 14.42 -0.48 -16.55
N PHE A 270 15.23 0.55 -16.28
CA PHE A 270 15.43 1.65 -17.23
C PHE A 270 16.83 1.63 -17.84
N VAL A 271 16.92 2.04 -19.10
CA VAL A 271 18.21 2.29 -19.75
C VAL A 271 18.79 3.60 -19.21
N ILE A 272 19.86 3.51 -18.44
CA ILE A 272 20.48 4.65 -17.76
C ILE A 272 21.64 5.20 -18.59
N SER A 273 21.62 6.52 -18.80
CA SER A 273 22.76 7.21 -19.42
C SER A 273 23.97 7.26 -18.49
N VAL A 274 25.17 7.36 -19.05
CA VAL A 274 26.43 7.49 -18.28
C VAL A 274 26.36 8.63 -17.25
N LYS A 275 25.73 9.75 -17.61
CA LYS A 275 25.55 10.91 -16.72
C LYS A 275 24.63 10.61 -15.53
N GLN A 276 23.51 9.91 -15.77
CA GLN A 276 22.59 9.53 -14.70
C GLN A 276 23.24 8.52 -13.75
N ARG A 277 23.95 7.52 -14.30
CA ARG A 277 24.70 6.54 -13.50
C ARG A 277 25.74 7.21 -12.61
N ALA A 278 26.58 8.09 -13.17
CA ALA A 278 27.55 8.85 -12.39
C ALA A 278 26.91 9.72 -11.29
N GLY A 279 25.69 10.23 -11.53
CA GLY A 279 24.91 10.95 -10.52
C GLY A 279 24.48 10.07 -9.35
N LEU A 280 24.06 8.83 -9.63
CA LEU A 280 23.68 7.84 -8.62
C LEU A 280 24.89 7.32 -7.85
N ASP A 281 25.99 7.00 -8.54
CA ASP A 281 27.25 6.49 -7.95
C ASP A 281 27.83 7.42 -6.88
N LYS A 282 27.61 8.74 -7.02
CA LYS A 282 28.06 9.74 -6.04
C LYS A 282 27.51 9.49 -4.64
N TRP A 283 26.35 8.85 -4.53
CA TRP A 283 25.66 8.59 -3.26
C TRP A 283 25.86 7.16 -2.74
N GLU A 284 26.59 6.33 -3.49
CA GLU A 284 26.90 4.98 -3.07
C GLU A 284 27.91 5.00 -1.92
N LYS A 285 27.59 4.25 -0.87
CA LYS A 285 28.54 3.99 0.22
C LYS A 285 29.21 2.66 -0.07
N THR A 286 30.54 2.66 -0.17
CA THR A 286 31.34 1.45 -0.44
C THR A 286 32.05 0.90 0.81
N ASP A 287 31.92 1.58 1.94
CA ASP A 287 32.55 1.19 3.22
C ASP A 287 31.75 0.10 3.92
N ALA A 288 32.22 -1.14 3.84
CA ALA A 288 31.54 -2.32 4.37
C ALA A 288 31.26 -2.26 5.88
N VAL A 289 32.12 -1.61 6.67
CA VAL A 289 31.94 -1.48 8.13
C VAL A 289 30.80 -0.52 8.44
N LYS A 290 30.74 0.61 7.73
CA LYS A 290 29.63 1.56 7.86
C LYS A 290 28.32 0.97 7.36
N LEU A 291 28.36 0.17 6.30
CA LEU A 291 27.18 -0.52 5.78
C LEU A 291 26.64 -1.53 6.78
N ALA A 292 27.49 -2.37 7.38
CA ALA A 292 27.05 -3.34 8.39
C ALA A 292 26.38 -2.65 9.59
N LYS A 293 26.95 -1.53 10.05
CA LYS A 293 26.36 -0.73 11.13
C LYS A 293 25.01 -0.11 10.72
N GLU A 294 24.95 0.52 9.54
CA GLU A 294 23.69 1.08 9.03
C GLU A 294 22.61 0.03 8.81
N ASP A 295 22.99 -1.20 8.47
CA ASP A 295 22.09 -2.34 8.28
C ASP A 295 21.50 -2.83 9.61
N GLU A 296 22.33 -2.91 10.65
CA GLU A 296 21.91 -3.24 12.02
C GLU A 296 20.94 -2.17 12.56
N ASP A 297 21.29 -0.88 12.40
CA ASP A 297 20.47 0.28 12.77
C ASP A 297 19.17 0.42 11.93
N ASP A 298 19.03 -0.32 10.83
CA ASP A 298 17.81 -0.32 10.00
C ASP A 298 16.76 -1.33 10.51
N VAL A 299 17.21 -2.35 11.25
CA VAL A 299 16.39 -3.43 11.80
C VAL A 299 15.90 -3.12 13.21
N THR A 300 16.64 -2.31 13.98
CA THR A 300 16.28 -1.95 15.35
C THR A 300 15.02 -1.08 15.38
N THR A 301 14.08 -1.47 16.24
CA THR A 301 12.78 -0.82 16.47
C THR A 301 12.95 0.46 17.25
N GLU A 302 13.68 1.45 16.72
CA GLU A 302 13.52 2.79 17.24
C GLU A 302 12.08 3.22 16.95
N GLU A 303 11.22 3.03 17.96
CA GLU A 303 9.96 3.73 18.10
C GLU A 303 10.20 5.16 17.66
N GLU A 304 9.32 5.67 16.80
CA GLU A 304 9.45 6.99 16.18
C GLU A 304 9.28 8.06 17.26
N GLU A 305 10.30 8.24 18.10
CA GLU A 305 10.24 9.00 19.34
C GLU A 305 9.99 10.47 18.99
N SER A 306 8.80 10.95 19.36
CA SER A 306 8.48 12.36 19.42
C SER A 306 9.22 12.96 20.61
N VAL A 307 10.53 13.17 20.49
CA VAL A 307 11.26 13.94 21.50
C VAL A 307 10.87 15.40 21.35
N TYR A 308 9.82 15.77 22.08
CA TYR A 308 9.49 17.13 22.44
C TYR A 308 10.63 17.61 23.34
N TYR A 309 11.61 18.34 22.77
CA TYR A 309 12.50 19.15 23.60
C TYR A 309 11.66 20.30 24.16
N GLY A 310 11.07 20.05 25.33
CA GLY A 310 10.58 21.11 26.21
C GLY A 310 11.78 21.96 26.60
N SER A 311 11.86 23.15 26.03
CA SER A 311 12.81 24.18 26.41
C SER A 311 12.41 24.73 27.78
N ASP A 312 12.80 24.05 28.85
CA ASP A 312 12.99 24.69 30.14
C ASP A 312 14.30 25.48 30.08
N TYR A 313 14.19 26.77 29.77
CA TYR A 313 15.19 27.74 30.20
C TYR A 313 14.54 28.55 31.32
N SER A 314 14.80 28.11 32.55
CA SER A 314 14.78 28.97 33.74
C SER A 314 16.17 29.63 33.83
N ASP A 315 16.21 30.94 33.64
CA ASP A 315 16.94 31.92 34.46
C ASP A 315 16.66 33.35 33.97
#